data_AF-A0A1I0CHE6-F1
#
_entry.id   AF-A0A1I0CHE6-F1
#
_cell.length_a   1.000
_cell.length_b   1.000
_cell.length_c   1.000
_cell.angle_alpha   90.00
_cell.angle_beta   90.00
_cell.angle_gamma   90.00
#
_symmetry.space_group_name_H-M   'P 1'
#
loop_
_entity.id
_entity.type
_entity.pdbx_description
1 polymer ?
#
loop_
_entity_poly.entity_id
_entity_poly.type
_entity_poly.pdbx_seq_one_letter_code
_entity_poly.pdbx_strand_id
1 'polypeptide(L)'
;MGTILDAPVQILMGTNVRGAFTAEDNRDILDKLLGTAAPKTGARLPEVIEKRRSDMASQGMILPLVGYADDERLAPNQFLVTVALQTVTGDIRKDILFDMVVDMIKAVQIQDPSKKSVRALLVGAVNNLVEKNYQESMDCFRKVSYWGSIIGGCEADCVRATLCYGAVNMMNGQYQSMTYDSQLACNIVDKPTFSDPYLKYAAHRLMGISWVLMEHPEHAVAFFEQAYHDLEWANEETLLVEVLFHAVTAMMQAQQYDKCRNVIDRIYSLVKDSDTYGKEAINKLYVFRAFVSDRTIEQLKSQLSEMELKYEEISRSFLLGLKDTVLKVVRAVTPSVLTFGLGSILGNVRDIKMIWQKSGDGGMNLADMP
;
A
#
# COMPACT_ATOMS: atom_id res chain seq x y z
N MET A 1 1.91 14.26 -6.83
CA MET A 1 1.28 13.03 -6.32
C MET A 1 -0.17 13.05 -6.76
N GLY A 2 -0.72 11.95 -7.31
CA GLY A 2 -2.16 11.92 -7.57
C GLY A 2 -2.94 11.81 -6.29
N THR A 3 -4.17 12.31 -6.30
CA THR A 3 -5.04 12.25 -5.14
C THR A 3 -5.43 10.79 -4.88
N ILE A 4 -5.18 10.28 -3.68
CA ILE A 4 -5.75 9.01 -3.21
C ILE A 4 -6.83 9.35 -2.20
N LEU A 5 -7.99 8.72 -2.31
CA LEU A 5 -9.21 9.15 -1.62
C LEU A 5 -9.60 8.21 -0.49
N ASP A 6 -10.34 8.71 0.49
CA ASP A 6 -10.87 7.88 1.57
C ASP A 6 -12.19 7.21 1.18
N ALA A 7 -12.11 6.28 0.21
CA ALA A 7 -13.28 5.54 -0.28
C ALA A 7 -12.91 4.17 -0.89
N PRO A 8 -13.76 3.13 -0.73
CA PRO A 8 -13.57 1.81 -1.35
C PRO A 8 -13.65 1.80 -2.89
N VAL A 9 -14.34 2.79 -3.47
CA VAL A 9 -14.34 3.06 -4.91
C VAL A 9 -13.75 4.44 -5.12
N GLN A 10 -12.76 4.54 -6.01
CA GLN A 10 -12.10 5.81 -6.32
C GLN A 10 -12.15 6.12 -7.80
N ILE A 11 -12.36 7.39 -8.11
CA ILE A 11 -12.41 7.91 -9.47
C ILE A 11 -11.47 9.11 -9.54
N LEU A 12 -10.35 8.97 -10.26
CA LEU A 12 -9.46 10.09 -10.57
C LEU A 12 -9.73 10.58 -11.98
N MET A 13 -9.78 11.90 -12.15
CA MET A 13 -10.28 12.52 -13.36
C MET A 13 -9.28 13.52 -13.94
N GLY A 14 -9.11 13.48 -15.26
CA GLY A 14 -8.58 14.59 -16.02
C GLY A 14 -9.59 15.74 -16.10
N THR A 15 -9.10 16.92 -16.47
CA THR A 15 -9.85 18.18 -16.44
C THR A 15 -11.16 18.16 -17.25
N ASN A 16 -11.17 17.55 -18.44
CA ASN A 16 -12.37 17.47 -19.28
C ASN A 16 -13.37 16.44 -18.75
N VAL A 17 -12.90 15.37 -18.09
CA VAL A 17 -13.79 14.38 -17.48
C VAL A 17 -14.60 15.04 -16.38
N ARG A 18 -13.95 15.77 -15.46
CA ARG A 18 -14.66 16.55 -14.45
C ARG A 18 -15.58 17.60 -15.09
N GLY A 19 -15.12 18.23 -16.17
CA GLY A 19 -15.89 19.16 -17.00
C GLY A 19 -17.23 18.57 -17.48
N ALA A 20 -17.25 17.30 -17.87
CA ALA A 20 -18.46 16.60 -18.35
C ALA A 20 -19.55 16.48 -17.28
N PHE A 21 -19.20 16.60 -16.00
CA PHE A 21 -20.15 16.57 -14.87
C PHE A 21 -20.41 17.97 -14.29
N THR A 22 -20.12 19.03 -15.03
CA THR A 22 -20.52 20.40 -14.67
C THR A 22 -22.00 20.59 -14.96
N ALA A 23 -22.73 21.29 -14.10
CA ALA A 23 -24.12 21.64 -14.39
C ALA A 23 -24.19 22.64 -15.56
N GLU A 24 -25.27 22.57 -16.33
CA GLU A 24 -25.51 23.56 -17.40
C GLU A 24 -25.54 24.96 -16.80
N ASP A 25 -24.86 25.90 -17.48
CA ASP A 25 -24.83 27.30 -17.06
C ASP A 25 -26.10 28.03 -17.50
N ASN A 26 -27.15 27.84 -16.70
CA ASN A 26 -28.47 28.44 -16.93
C ASN A 26 -28.58 29.90 -16.46
N ARG A 27 -27.47 30.54 -16.09
CA ARG A 27 -27.46 31.97 -15.72
C ARG A 27 -27.80 32.81 -16.95
N ASP A 28 -28.67 33.80 -16.76
CA ASP A 28 -28.99 34.77 -17.80
C ASP A 28 -27.84 35.79 -18.00
N ILE A 29 -27.99 36.68 -18.99
CA ILE A 29 -26.95 37.67 -19.31
C ILE A 29 -26.74 38.67 -18.17
N LEU A 30 -27.80 39.02 -17.43
CA LEU A 30 -27.74 39.95 -16.31
C LEU A 30 -26.98 39.34 -15.13
N ASP A 31 -27.27 38.08 -14.80
CA ASP A 31 -26.57 37.31 -13.78
C ASP A 31 -25.07 37.18 -14.08
N LYS A 32 -24.71 36.98 -15.35
CA LYS A 32 -23.32 36.95 -15.81
C LYS A 32 -22.62 38.30 -15.66
N LEU A 33 -23.31 39.40 -16.00
CA LEU A 33 -22.80 40.77 -15.85
C LEU A 33 -22.68 41.20 -14.38
N LEU A 34 -23.58 40.72 -13.51
CA LEU A 34 -23.59 41.00 -12.08
C LEU A 34 -22.61 40.13 -11.27
N GLY A 35 -21.84 39.27 -11.95
CA GLY A 35 -20.78 38.48 -11.31
C GLY A 35 -21.28 37.34 -10.42
N THR A 36 -22.52 36.88 -10.63
CA THR A 36 -23.00 35.66 -9.96
C THR A 36 -22.08 34.49 -10.29
N ALA A 37 -21.82 33.60 -9.33
CA ALA A 37 -20.86 32.52 -9.53
C ALA A 37 -21.35 31.49 -10.57
N ALA A 38 -20.47 31.06 -11.46
CA ALA A 38 -20.76 29.99 -12.42
C ALA A 38 -20.97 28.64 -11.71
N PRO A 39 -21.67 27.68 -12.33
CA PRO A 39 -21.73 26.32 -11.82
C PRO A 39 -20.32 25.76 -11.61
N LYS A 40 -20.11 25.14 -10.44
CA LYS A 40 -18.82 24.54 -10.11
C LYS A 40 -18.59 23.30 -10.99
N THR A 41 -17.38 23.17 -11.54
CA THR A 41 -16.98 22.02 -12.34
C THR A 41 -17.12 20.73 -11.53
N GLY A 42 -17.79 19.72 -12.10
CA GLY A 42 -18.05 18.44 -11.45
C GLY A 42 -19.22 18.43 -10.45
N ALA A 43 -19.99 19.52 -10.33
CA ALA A 43 -21.09 19.63 -9.34
C ALA A 43 -22.17 18.53 -9.46
N ARG A 44 -22.32 17.88 -10.62
CA ARG A 44 -23.31 16.82 -10.84
C ARG A 44 -22.82 15.43 -10.43
N LEU A 45 -21.54 15.25 -10.09
CA LEU A 45 -21.01 13.94 -9.70
C LEU A 45 -21.78 13.28 -8.55
N PRO A 46 -22.10 13.98 -7.43
CA PRO A 46 -22.91 13.39 -6.36
C PRO A 46 -24.27 12.88 -6.85
N GLU A 47 -24.96 13.65 -7.69
CA GLU A 47 -26.27 13.27 -8.23
C GLU A 47 -26.19 12.01 -9.09
N VAL A 48 -25.17 11.93 -9.95
CA VAL A 48 -24.93 10.76 -10.80
C VAL A 48 -24.59 9.53 -9.96
N ILE A 49 -23.74 9.68 -8.94
CA ILE A 49 -23.37 8.60 -8.01
C ILE A 49 -24.62 8.07 -7.28
N GLU A 50 -25.45 8.95 -6.74
CA GLU A 50 -26.66 8.55 -5.99
C GLU A 50 -27.74 7.93 -6.89
N LYS A 51 -27.87 8.42 -8.13
CA LYS A 51 -28.72 7.76 -9.13
C LYS A 51 -28.22 6.35 -9.41
N ARG A 52 -26.92 6.18 -9.67
CA ARG A 52 -26.32 4.86 -9.93
C ARG A 52 -26.40 3.94 -8.73
N ARG A 53 -26.21 4.45 -7.51
CA ARG A 53 -26.42 3.69 -6.26
C ARG A 53 -27.83 3.12 -6.21
N SER A 54 -28.83 3.94 -6.52
CA SER A 54 -30.25 3.55 -6.54
C SER A 54 -30.55 2.52 -7.65
N ASP A 55 -30.04 2.74 -8.86
CA ASP A 55 -30.17 1.80 -9.99
C ASP A 55 -29.57 0.42 -9.64
N MET A 56 -28.41 0.39 -8.98
CA MET A 56 -27.74 -0.85 -8.56
C MET A 56 -28.45 -1.54 -7.41
N ALA A 57 -28.97 -0.79 -6.44
CA ALA A 57 -29.74 -1.33 -5.33
C ALA A 57 -31.00 -2.06 -5.82
N SER A 58 -31.65 -1.57 -6.87
CA SER A 58 -32.80 -2.24 -7.50
C SER A 58 -32.46 -3.62 -8.09
N GLN A 59 -31.18 -3.87 -8.38
CA GLN A 59 -30.63 -5.12 -8.91
C GLN A 59 -30.00 -5.99 -7.81
N GLY A 60 -30.15 -5.62 -6.52
CA GLY A 60 -29.54 -6.34 -5.40
C GLY A 60 -28.03 -6.12 -5.25
N MET A 61 -27.45 -5.12 -5.92
CA MET A 61 -26.04 -4.77 -5.80
C MET A 61 -25.86 -3.53 -4.91
N ILE A 62 -24.75 -3.46 -4.19
CA ILE A 62 -24.44 -2.34 -3.30
C ILE A 62 -23.28 -1.56 -3.89
N LEU A 63 -23.49 -0.32 -4.34
CA LEU A 63 -22.38 0.62 -4.58
C LEU A 63 -21.95 1.17 -3.21
N PRO A 64 -20.68 0.99 -2.75
CA PRO A 64 -20.20 1.59 -1.51
C PRO A 64 -19.92 3.09 -1.68
N LEU A 65 -19.27 3.72 -0.70
CA LEU A 65 -18.82 5.11 -0.83
C LEU A 65 -17.89 5.27 -2.05
N VAL A 66 -18.13 6.31 -2.84
CA VAL A 66 -17.35 6.65 -4.03
C VAL A 66 -16.62 7.96 -3.76
N GLY A 67 -15.30 7.90 -3.72
CA GLY A 67 -14.44 9.08 -3.71
C GLY A 67 -14.13 9.49 -5.14
N TYR A 68 -14.11 10.80 -5.42
CA TYR A 68 -13.58 11.31 -6.67
C TYR A 68 -12.70 12.55 -6.46
N ALA A 69 -11.70 12.72 -7.33
CA ALA A 69 -10.82 13.88 -7.34
C ALA A 69 -10.17 14.11 -8.71
N ASP A 70 -9.59 15.27 -8.89
CA ASP A 70 -8.76 15.57 -10.05
C ASP A 70 -7.38 14.95 -9.88
N ASP A 71 -6.79 14.53 -11.00
CA ASP A 71 -5.39 14.11 -11.04
C ASP A 71 -4.71 14.77 -12.25
N GLU A 72 -3.82 15.72 -11.95
CA GLU A 72 -3.09 16.50 -12.95
C GLU A 72 -2.18 15.64 -13.85
N ARG A 73 -1.93 14.38 -13.45
CA ARG A 73 -1.13 13.43 -14.23
C ARG A 73 -1.94 12.76 -15.35
N LEU A 74 -3.27 12.78 -15.26
CA LEU A 74 -4.14 12.22 -16.29
C LEU A 74 -4.28 13.18 -17.46
N ALA A 75 -4.30 12.66 -18.69
CA ALA A 75 -4.65 13.48 -19.84
C ALA A 75 -6.09 14.03 -19.68
N PRO A 76 -6.43 15.17 -20.30
CA PRO A 76 -7.70 15.86 -20.03
C PRO A 76 -8.96 14.99 -20.10
N ASN A 77 -9.02 14.03 -21.03
CA ASN A 77 -10.18 13.14 -21.22
C ASN A 77 -10.05 11.79 -20.52
N GLN A 78 -8.92 11.52 -19.87
CA GLN A 78 -8.69 10.25 -19.18
C GLN A 78 -9.28 10.27 -17.78
N PHE A 79 -9.72 9.10 -17.35
CA PHE A 79 -10.08 8.83 -15.97
C PHE A 79 -9.49 7.50 -15.52
N LEU A 80 -9.31 7.37 -14.22
CA LEU A 80 -8.84 6.16 -13.57
C LEU A 80 -9.91 5.73 -12.56
N VAL A 81 -10.42 4.52 -12.71
CA VAL A 81 -11.38 3.91 -11.77
C VAL A 81 -10.70 2.81 -11.01
N THR A 82 -10.80 2.85 -9.68
CA THR A 82 -10.38 1.75 -8.82
C THR A 82 -11.58 1.21 -8.04
N VAL A 83 -11.84 -0.09 -8.21
CA VAL A 83 -12.90 -0.82 -7.50
C VAL A 83 -12.31 -2.15 -7.03
N ALA A 84 -12.45 -2.45 -5.73
CA ALA A 84 -12.05 -3.73 -5.17
C ALA A 84 -10.59 -4.09 -5.54
N LEU A 85 -9.66 -3.17 -5.31
CA LEU A 85 -8.22 -3.27 -5.60
C LEU A 85 -7.83 -3.31 -7.09
N GLN A 86 -8.79 -3.49 -8.01
CA GLN A 86 -8.52 -3.42 -9.44
C GLN A 86 -8.61 -1.97 -9.91
N THR A 87 -7.60 -1.54 -10.67
CA THR A 87 -7.54 -0.21 -11.29
C THR A 87 -7.64 -0.32 -12.81
N VAL A 88 -8.49 0.51 -13.43
CA VAL A 88 -8.69 0.57 -14.88
C VAL A 88 -8.63 2.03 -15.34
N THR A 89 -7.94 2.28 -16.44
CA THR A 89 -7.92 3.60 -17.12
C THR A 89 -8.95 3.60 -18.25
N GLY A 90 -9.74 4.66 -18.35
CA GLY A 90 -10.68 4.89 -19.44
C GLY A 90 -10.53 6.29 -20.06
N ASP A 91 -11.22 6.53 -21.17
CA ASP A 91 -11.31 7.81 -21.86
C ASP A 91 -12.79 8.21 -22.03
N ILE A 92 -13.20 9.36 -21.50
CA ILE A 92 -14.61 9.80 -21.49
C ILE A 92 -15.20 10.01 -22.90
N ARG A 93 -14.37 10.04 -23.95
CA ARG A 93 -14.83 10.11 -25.34
C ARG A 93 -15.23 8.75 -25.91
N LYS A 94 -14.78 7.66 -25.28
CA LYS A 94 -14.97 6.28 -25.75
C LYS A 94 -15.76 5.44 -24.74
N ASP A 95 -15.57 5.71 -23.46
CA ASP A 95 -16.03 4.90 -22.36
C ASP A 95 -17.05 5.66 -21.51
N ILE A 96 -18.04 4.93 -20.98
CA ILE A 96 -19.00 5.46 -20.02
C ILE A 96 -18.49 5.15 -18.62
N LEU A 97 -17.96 6.18 -17.93
CA LEU A 97 -17.28 6.05 -16.64
C LEU A 97 -18.04 5.18 -15.62
N PHE A 98 -19.31 5.48 -15.39
CA PHE A 98 -20.09 4.75 -14.39
C PHE A 98 -20.53 3.36 -14.83
N ASP A 99 -20.58 3.07 -16.13
CA ASP A 99 -20.87 1.72 -16.60
C ASP A 99 -19.64 0.82 -16.35
N MET A 100 -18.42 1.35 -16.49
CA MET A 100 -17.20 0.64 -16.07
C MET A 100 -17.17 0.35 -14.57
N VAL A 101 -17.54 1.32 -13.72
CA VAL A 101 -17.65 1.11 -12.27
C VAL A 101 -18.62 -0.04 -11.97
N VAL A 102 -19.79 -0.03 -12.61
CA VAL A 102 -20.82 -1.06 -12.45
C VAL A 102 -20.29 -2.44 -12.87
N ASP A 103 -19.60 -2.54 -14.01
CA ASP A 103 -19.08 -3.81 -14.50
C ASP A 103 -17.97 -4.38 -13.60
N MET A 104 -17.12 -3.52 -13.04
CA MET A 104 -16.14 -3.93 -12.04
C MET A 104 -16.81 -4.44 -10.76
N ILE A 105 -17.92 -3.83 -10.33
CA ILE A 105 -18.69 -4.29 -9.17
C ILE A 105 -19.37 -5.63 -9.44
N LYS A 106 -19.93 -5.83 -10.64
CA LYS A 106 -20.52 -7.12 -11.05
C LYS A 106 -19.51 -8.26 -10.94
N ALA A 107 -18.25 -8.02 -11.31
CA ALA A 107 -17.18 -9.02 -11.28
C ALA A 107 -16.85 -9.52 -9.86
N VAL A 108 -17.14 -8.73 -8.82
CA VAL A 108 -16.82 -9.07 -7.41
C VAL A 108 -18.04 -9.49 -6.60
N GLN A 109 -19.20 -9.68 -7.25
CA GLN A 109 -20.39 -10.19 -6.55
C GLN A 109 -20.18 -11.63 -6.06
N ILE A 110 -20.78 -11.93 -4.91
CA ILE A 110 -20.79 -13.28 -4.33
C ILE A 110 -22.22 -13.64 -3.92
N GLN A 111 -22.52 -14.94 -3.93
CA GLN A 111 -23.79 -15.44 -3.42
C GLN A 111 -23.82 -15.31 -1.89
N ASP A 112 -24.94 -14.81 -1.35
CA ASP A 112 -25.21 -14.64 0.08
C ASP A 112 -24.03 -14.04 0.88
N PRO A 113 -23.74 -12.72 0.69
CA PRO A 113 -22.65 -12.05 1.37
C PRO A 113 -22.84 -12.05 2.90
N SER A 114 -21.84 -12.55 3.62
CA SER A 114 -21.83 -12.64 5.09
C SER A 114 -20.40 -12.64 5.61
N LYS A 115 -20.21 -12.40 6.91
CA LYS A 115 -18.88 -12.52 7.55
C LYS A 115 -18.24 -13.88 7.29
N LYS A 116 -19.05 -14.94 7.29
CA LYS A 116 -18.59 -16.31 7.05
C LYS A 116 -18.12 -16.49 5.61
N SER A 117 -18.86 -15.99 4.62
CA SER A 117 -18.47 -16.12 3.21
C SER A 117 -17.26 -15.25 2.87
N VAL A 118 -17.15 -14.03 3.43
CA VAL A 118 -15.93 -13.20 3.30
C VAL A 118 -14.71 -13.92 3.87
N ARG A 119 -14.82 -14.50 5.06
CA ARG A 119 -13.71 -15.23 5.68
C ARG A 119 -13.36 -16.50 4.91
N ALA A 120 -14.35 -17.20 4.36
CA ALA A 120 -14.11 -18.36 3.50
C ALA A 120 -13.37 -17.98 2.22
N LEU A 121 -13.69 -16.84 1.60
CA LEU A 121 -12.96 -16.31 0.45
C LEU A 121 -11.51 -15.96 0.80
N LEU A 122 -11.26 -15.38 1.97
CA LEU A 122 -9.89 -15.09 2.42
C LEU A 122 -9.07 -16.38 2.59
N VAL A 123 -9.65 -17.41 3.21
CA VAL A 123 -9.00 -18.72 3.33
C VAL A 123 -8.76 -19.34 1.95
N GLY A 124 -9.74 -19.26 1.05
CA GLY A 124 -9.60 -19.73 -0.34
C GLY A 124 -8.48 -19.00 -1.09
N ALA A 125 -8.35 -17.68 -0.91
CA ALA A 125 -7.29 -16.88 -1.51
C ALA A 125 -5.89 -17.35 -1.09
N VAL A 126 -5.72 -17.63 0.21
CA VAL A 126 -4.45 -18.12 0.76
C VAL A 126 -4.14 -19.53 0.25
N ASN A 127 -5.12 -20.42 0.21
CA ASN A 127 -4.93 -21.78 -0.32
C ASN A 127 -4.53 -21.73 -1.80
N ASN A 128 -5.19 -20.89 -2.60
CA ASN A 128 -4.85 -20.68 -4.01
C ASN A 128 -3.40 -20.20 -4.18
N LEU A 129 -2.89 -19.34 -3.29
CA LEU A 129 -1.48 -18.95 -3.33
C LEU A 129 -0.52 -20.11 -3.03
N VAL A 130 -0.84 -20.94 -2.04
CA VAL A 130 -0.05 -22.13 -1.71
C VAL A 130 -0.03 -23.11 -2.89
N GLU A 131 -1.15 -23.22 -3.61
CA GLU A 131 -1.30 -24.07 -4.79
C GLU A 131 -0.80 -23.41 -6.09
N LYS A 132 -0.24 -22.19 -6.01
CA LYS A 132 0.25 -21.41 -7.16
C LYS A 132 -0.85 -20.99 -8.17
N ASN A 133 -2.12 -21.02 -7.76
CA ASN A 133 -3.28 -20.49 -8.51
C ASN A 133 -3.41 -18.98 -8.29
N TYR A 134 -2.45 -18.21 -8.83
CA TYR A 134 -2.31 -16.78 -8.52
C TYR A 134 -3.51 -15.94 -8.97
N GLN A 135 -4.08 -16.23 -10.14
CA GLN A 135 -5.18 -15.43 -10.69
C GLN A 135 -6.45 -15.60 -9.85
N GLU A 136 -6.76 -16.83 -9.46
CA GLU A 136 -7.88 -17.18 -8.59
C GLU A 136 -7.69 -16.59 -7.19
N SER A 137 -6.46 -16.60 -6.66
CA SER A 137 -6.15 -15.94 -5.40
C SER A 137 -6.42 -14.43 -5.45
N MET A 138 -5.93 -13.77 -6.50
CA MET A 138 -6.13 -12.34 -6.68
C MET A 138 -7.62 -11.99 -6.81
N ASP A 139 -8.40 -12.78 -7.55
CA ASP A 139 -9.86 -12.63 -7.63
C ASP A 139 -10.53 -12.77 -6.25
N CYS A 140 -10.13 -13.77 -5.45
CA CYS A 140 -10.62 -13.92 -4.09
C CYS A 140 -10.28 -12.71 -3.20
N PHE A 141 -9.05 -12.19 -3.25
CA PHE A 141 -8.69 -10.99 -2.46
C PHE A 141 -9.50 -9.76 -2.85
N ARG A 142 -9.76 -9.56 -4.14
CA ARG A 142 -10.62 -8.47 -4.61
C ARG A 142 -12.02 -8.58 -4.01
N LYS A 143 -12.62 -9.78 -4.04
CA LYS A 143 -13.93 -10.05 -3.43
C LYS A 143 -13.92 -9.81 -1.91
N VAL A 144 -12.86 -10.23 -1.21
CA VAL A 144 -12.71 -9.99 0.23
C VAL A 144 -12.60 -8.50 0.53
N SER A 145 -11.79 -7.74 -0.22
CA SER A 145 -11.65 -6.30 -0.04
C SER A 145 -12.98 -5.58 -0.26
N TYR A 146 -13.69 -5.93 -1.34
CA TYR A 146 -14.99 -5.36 -1.64
C TYR A 146 -16.01 -5.60 -0.53
N TRP A 147 -16.30 -6.87 -0.23
CA TRP A 147 -17.33 -7.22 0.75
C TRP A 147 -16.91 -6.93 2.18
N GLY A 148 -15.61 -6.98 2.49
CA GLY A 148 -15.06 -6.60 3.78
C GLY A 148 -15.18 -5.10 4.06
N SER A 149 -15.23 -4.26 3.02
CA SER A 149 -15.51 -2.82 3.18
C SER A 149 -16.99 -2.50 3.43
N ILE A 150 -17.89 -3.44 3.14
CA ILE A 150 -19.35 -3.27 3.23
C ILE A 150 -19.92 -3.94 4.48
N ILE A 151 -19.48 -5.16 4.79
CA ILE A 151 -19.98 -5.97 5.90
C ILE A 151 -19.22 -5.60 7.18
N GLY A 152 -19.87 -4.88 8.09
CA GLY A 152 -19.24 -4.46 9.35
C GLY A 152 -18.76 -5.64 10.20
N GLY A 153 -17.56 -5.55 10.77
CA GLY A 153 -16.88 -6.65 11.46
C GLY A 153 -16.00 -7.54 10.56
N CYS A 154 -15.78 -7.16 9.31
CA CYS A 154 -14.83 -7.77 8.38
C CYS A 154 -13.64 -6.84 8.04
N GLU A 155 -13.43 -5.77 8.81
CA GLU A 155 -12.41 -4.76 8.56
C GLU A 155 -11.01 -5.39 8.53
N ALA A 156 -10.70 -6.26 9.48
CA ALA A 156 -9.41 -6.95 9.54
C ALA A 156 -9.20 -7.89 8.33
N ASP A 157 -10.25 -8.53 7.83
CA ASP A 157 -10.17 -9.40 6.64
C ASP A 157 -9.97 -8.56 5.37
N CYS A 158 -10.63 -7.40 5.29
CA CYS A 158 -10.42 -6.41 4.24
C CYS A 158 -8.96 -5.93 4.22
N VAL A 159 -8.39 -5.59 5.38
CA VAL A 159 -6.98 -5.17 5.49
C VAL A 159 -6.06 -6.30 5.03
N ARG A 160 -6.24 -7.53 5.50
CA ARG A 160 -5.42 -8.68 5.07
C ARG A 160 -5.41 -8.86 3.56
N ALA A 161 -6.59 -8.87 2.94
CA ALA A 161 -6.71 -9.03 1.50
C ALA A 161 -6.02 -7.88 0.74
N THR A 162 -6.21 -6.66 1.20
CA THR A 162 -5.61 -5.45 0.62
C THR A 162 -4.09 -5.49 0.71
N LEU A 163 -3.53 -5.88 1.85
CA LEU A 163 -2.08 -6.00 2.04
C LEU A 163 -1.47 -7.11 1.19
N CYS A 164 -2.14 -8.26 1.08
CA CYS A 164 -1.70 -9.35 0.20
C CYS A 164 -1.69 -8.93 -1.28
N TYR A 165 -2.76 -8.27 -1.73
CA TYR A 165 -2.87 -7.76 -3.10
C TYR A 165 -1.81 -6.69 -3.38
N GLY A 166 -1.60 -5.76 -2.45
CA GLY A 166 -0.56 -4.73 -2.53
C GLY A 166 0.84 -5.34 -2.61
N ALA A 167 1.13 -6.40 -1.85
CA ALA A 167 2.39 -7.13 -1.94
C ALA A 167 2.58 -7.78 -3.33
N VAL A 168 1.51 -8.31 -3.95
CA VAL A 168 1.58 -8.82 -5.33
C VAL A 168 1.81 -7.70 -6.34
N ASN A 169 1.14 -6.57 -6.19
CA ASN A 169 1.38 -5.39 -7.02
C ASN A 169 2.83 -4.89 -6.91
N MET A 170 3.40 -4.90 -5.70
CA MET A 170 4.81 -4.61 -5.46
C MET A 170 5.74 -5.55 -6.25
N MET A 171 5.48 -6.86 -6.20
CA MET A 171 6.26 -7.86 -6.94
C MET A 171 6.20 -7.66 -8.45
N ASN A 172 5.06 -7.23 -8.97
CA ASN A 172 4.84 -6.98 -10.38
C ASN A 172 5.31 -5.59 -10.85
N GLY A 173 5.98 -4.81 -10.00
CA GLY A 173 6.42 -3.45 -10.33
C GLY A 173 5.28 -2.43 -10.44
N GLN A 174 4.06 -2.79 -10.01
CA GLN A 174 2.87 -1.93 -10.06
C GLN A 174 2.78 -1.04 -8.82
N TYR A 175 3.80 -0.21 -8.61
CA TYR A 175 3.96 0.59 -7.38
C TYR A 175 2.83 1.59 -7.15
N GLN A 176 2.23 2.14 -8.21
CA GLN A 176 1.07 3.02 -8.08
C GLN A 176 -0.15 2.27 -7.51
N SER A 177 -0.44 1.06 -8.01
CA SER A 177 -1.50 0.20 -7.49
C SER A 177 -1.21 -0.22 -6.05
N MET A 178 0.02 -0.61 -5.75
CA MET A 178 0.45 -0.92 -4.37
C MET A 178 0.24 0.27 -3.42
N THR A 179 0.54 1.50 -3.86
CA THR A 179 0.37 2.71 -3.04
C THR A 179 -1.11 2.92 -2.71
N TYR A 180 -1.99 2.72 -3.69
CA TYR A 180 -3.44 2.74 -3.47
C TYR A 180 -3.86 1.70 -2.43
N ASP A 181 -3.43 0.44 -2.60
CA ASP A 181 -3.79 -0.64 -1.69
C ASP A 181 -3.30 -0.34 -0.26
N SER A 182 -2.06 0.15 -0.14
CA SER A 182 -1.45 0.52 1.15
C SER A 182 -2.23 1.64 1.84
N GLN A 183 -2.66 2.66 1.10
CA GLN A 183 -3.47 3.75 1.65
C GLN A 183 -4.85 3.26 2.09
N LEU A 184 -5.50 2.41 1.30
CA LEU A 184 -6.78 1.81 1.69
C LEU A 184 -6.65 1.01 2.98
N ALA A 185 -5.56 0.26 3.16
CA ALA A 185 -5.27 -0.42 4.40
C ALA A 185 -5.07 0.56 5.56
N CYS A 186 -4.28 1.63 5.38
CA CYS A 186 -4.07 2.68 6.39
C CYS A 186 -5.40 3.31 6.83
N ASN A 187 -6.25 3.69 5.88
CA ASN A 187 -7.55 4.31 6.17
C ASN A 187 -8.47 3.41 7.02
N ILE A 188 -8.34 2.09 6.91
CA ILE A 188 -9.09 1.15 7.75
C ILE A 188 -8.45 1.05 9.14
N VAL A 189 -7.13 0.91 9.22
CA VAL A 189 -6.43 0.66 10.48
C VAL A 189 -6.28 1.90 11.37
N ASP A 190 -6.34 3.10 10.79
CA ASP A 190 -6.27 4.39 11.50
C ASP A 190 -7.59 4.77 12.17
N LYS A 191 -8.67 4.04 11.88
CA LYS A 191 -9.95 4.25 12.57
C LYS A 191 -9.79 3.93 14.07
N PRO A 192 -10.32 4.77 14.97
CA PRO A 192 -10.25 4.53 16.42
C PRO A 192 -10.83 3.18 16.86
N THR A 193 -11.74 2.62 16.06
CA THR A 193 -12.40 1.33 16.32
C THR A 193 -11.54 0.12 15.93
N PHE A 194 -10.42 0.31 15.24
CA PHE A 194 -9.55 -0.79 14.81
C PHE A 194 -8.43 -1.02 15.83
N SER A 195 -8.30 -2.27 16.31
CA SER A 195 -7.45 -2.60 17.45
C SER A 195 -6.31 -3.58 17.17
N ASP A 196 -6.26 -4.24 16.00
CA ASP A 196 -5.22 -5.22 15.70
C ASP A 196 -3.87 -4.51 15.41
N PRO A 197 -2.87 -4.63 16.31
CA PRO A 197 -1.60 -3.91 16.19
C PRO A 197 -0.73 -4.41 15.03
N TYR A 198 -0.83 -5.71 14.72
CA TYR A 198 -0.01 -6.34 13.70
C TYR A 198 -0.50 -5.92 12.31
N LEU A 199 -1.81 -5.74 12.15
CA LEU A 199 -2.38 -5.20 10.92
C LEU A 199 -2.13 -3.69 10.77
N LYS A 200 -2.12 -2.92 11.86
CA LYS A 200 -1.67 -1.51 11.85
C LYS A 200 -0.23 -1.41 11.33
N TYR A 201 0.68 -2.08 12.02
CA TYR A 201 2.08 -2.18 11.61
C TYR A 201 2.25 -2.57 10.14
N ALA A 202 1.56 -3.63 9.71
CA ALA A 202 1.72 -4.13 8.35
C ALA A 202 1.22 -3.12 7.30
N ALA A 203 0.14 -2.39 7.60
CA ALA A 203 -0.38 -1.34 6.73
C ALA A 203 0.55 -0.14 6.62
N HIS A 204 0.97 0.44 7.76
CA HIS A 204 1.89 1.58 7.74
C HIS A 204 3.26 1.19 7.19
N ARG A 205 3.77 -0.02 7.49
CA ARG A 205 5.01 -0.53 6.89
C ARG A 205 4.90 -0.62 5.38
N LEU A 206 3.83 -1.20 4.85
CA LEU A 206 3.65 -1.32 3.39
C LEU A 206 3.55 0.05 2.73
N MET A 207 2.90 1.02 3.38
CA MET A 207 2.85 2.41 2.93
C MET A 207 4.23 3.08 2.96
N GLY A 208 5.04 2.85 3.99
CA GLY A 208 6.42 3.33 4.02
C GLY A 208 7.24 2.77 2.85
N ILE A 209 7.11 1.47 2.57
CA ILE A 209 7.78 0.82 1.44
C ILE A 209 7.30 1.39 0.11
N SER A 210 6.00 1.61 -0.06
CA SER A 210 5.45 2.16 -1.31
C SER A 210 6.05 3.54 -1.60
N TRP A 211 6.20 4.39 -0.58
CA TRP A 211 6.85 5.70 -0.73
C TRP A 211 8.32 5.63 -1.13
N VAL A 212 9.08 4.69 -0.57
CA VAL A 212 10.47 4.44 -1.00
C VAL A 212 10.52 4.00 -2.45
N LEU A 213 9.65 3.08 -2.87
CA LEU A 213 9.60 2.56 -4.24
C LEU A 213 9.11 3.60 -5.26
N MET A 214 8.28 4.54 -4.81
CA MET A 214 7.83 5.70 -5.58
C MET A 214 8.86 6.85 -5.60
N GLU A 215 10.08 6.62 -5.10
CA GLU A 215 11.19 7.59 -5.07
C GLU A 215 10.90 8.86 -4.25
N HIS A 216 10.12 8.71 -3.17
CA HIS A 216 9.77 9.74 -2.20
C HIS A 216 10.10 9.31 -0.75
N PRO A 217 11.37 8.96 -0.45
CA PRO A 217 11.77 8.39 0.83
C PRO A 217 11.53 9.33 2.03
N GLU A 218 11.44 10.64 1.83
CA GLU A 218 11.13 11.62 2.86
C GLU A 218 9.74 11.42 3.47
N HIS A 219 8.78 10.91 2.69
CA HIS A 219 7.43 10.61 3.16
C HIS A 219 7.37 9.25 3.89
N ALA A 220 8.22 8.31 3.51
CA ALA A 220 8.25 6.96 4.07
C ALA A 220 8.59 6.92 5.57
N VAL A 221 9.45 7.82 6.02
CA VAL A 221 9.97 7.87 7.40
C VAL A 221 8.84 7.93 8.43
N ALA A 222 7.85 8.79 8.23
CA ALA A 222 6.73 8.95 9.15
C ALA A 222 5.89 7.66 9.27
N PHE A 223 5.75 6.93 8.16
CA PHE A 223 5.03 5.65 8.16
C PHE A 223 5.80 4.54 8.87
N PHE A 224 7.14 4.50 8.77
CA PHE A 224 7.94 3.55 9.53
C PHE A 224 7.97 3.86 11.02
N GLU A 225 8.00 5.14 11.41
CA GLU A 225 7.85 5.57 12.81
C GLU A 225 6.48 5.18 13.36
N GLN A 226 5.41 5.40 12.59
CA GLN A 226 4.06 4.99 12.97
C GLN A 226 3.95 3.47 13.13
N ALA A 227 4.43 2.70 12.15
CA ALA A 227 4.45 1.23 12.23
C ALA A 227 5.22 0.73 13.47
N TYR A 228 6.36 1.34 13.79
CA TYR A 228 7.09 1.03 15.03
C TYR A 228 6.23 1.25 16.27
N HIS A 229 5.54 2.40 16.37
CA HIS A 229 4.69 2.71 17.53
C HIS A 229 3.49 1.77 17.65
N ASP A 230 2.92 1.31 16.54
CA ASP A 230 1.79 0.37 16.56
C ASP A 230 2.15 -1.00 17.17
N LEU A 231 3.43 -1.41 17.11
CA LEU A 231 3.93 -2.66 17.70
C LEU A 231 4.73 -2.49 19.00
N GLU A 232 5.04 -1.27 19.43
CA GLU A 232 5.94 -1.03 20.58
C GLU A 232 5.48 -1.75 21.85
N TRP A 233 4.17 -1.80 22.09
CA TRP A 233 3.58 -2.48 23.24
C TRP A 233 3.63 -4.02 23.15
N ALA A 234 3.68 -4.58 21.94
CA ALA A 234 3.78 -6.03 21.73
C ALA A 234 5.20 -6.54 22.01
N ASN A 235 6.20 -5.63 22.02
CA ASN A 235 7.61 -5.92 22.29
C ASN A 235 8.19 -7.04 21.42
N GLU A 236 7.73 -7.12 20.16
CA GLU A 236 8.18 -8.08 19.16
C GLU A 236 9.51 -7.61 18.56
N GLU A 237 10.61 -7.87 19.27
CA GLU A 237 11.98 -7.41 18.94
C GLU A 237 12.28 -7.51 17.44
N THR A 238 12.02 -8.68 16.84
CA THR A 238 12.29 -8.95 15.43
C THR A 238 11.55 -8.01 14.46
N LEU A 239 10.28 -7.69 14.74
CA LEU A 239 9.47 -6.79 13.90
C LEU A 239 9.84 -5.33 14.12
N LEU A 240 10.12 -4.96 15.37
CA LEU A 240 10.58 -3.61 15.72
C LEU A 240 11.93 -3.31 15.04
N VAL A 241 12.86 -4.26 15.07
CA VAL A 241 14.16 -4.16 14.40
C VAL A 241 13.98 -4.04 12.88
N GLU A 242 13.10 -4.85 12.27
CA GLU A 242 12.82 -4.80 10.83
C GLU A 242 12.37 -3.42 10.35
N VAL A 243 11.38 -2.82 11.02
CA VAL A 243 10.84 -1.54 10.58
C VAL A 243 11.80 -0.39 10.80
N LEU A 244 12.61 -0.43 11.87
CA LEU A 244 13.71 0.51 12.05
C LEU A 244 14.76 0.33 10.95
N PHE A 245 15.01 -0.90 10.49
CA PHE A 245 15.92 -1.13 9.38
C PHE A 245 15.44 -0.41 8.10
N HIS A 246 14.14 -0.52 7.80
CA HIS A 246 13.51 0.21 6.68
C HIS A 246 13.57 1.73 6.87
N ALA A 247 13.34 2.22 8.09
CA ALA A 247 13.42 3.65 8.41
C ALA A 247 14.80 4.24 8.12
N VAL A 248 15.89 3.59 8.53
CA VAL A 248 17.25 4.09 8.23
C VAL A 248 17.49 4.13 6.72
N THR A 249 17.06 3.12 5.95
CA THR A 249 17.19 3.14 4.48
C THR A 249 16.52 4.38 3.88
N ALA A 250 15.27 4.64 4.26
CA ALA A 250 14.55 5.83 3.81
C ALA A 250 15.23 7.12 4.26
N MET A 251 15.69 7.20 5.51
CA MET A 251 16.40 8.38 6.03
C MET A 251 17.74 8.61 5.32
N MET A 252 18.49 7.57 4.97
CA MET A 252 19.75 7.71 4.22
C MET A 252 19.51 8.26 2.81
N GLN A 253 18.49 7.75 2.11
CA GLN A 253 18.09 8.22 0.78
C GLN A 253 17.54 9.65 0.82
N ALA A 254 16.78 10.00 1.86
CA ALA A 254 16.28 11.34 2.12
C ALA A 254 17.35 12.29 2.73
N GLN A 255 18.59 11.83 2.88
CA GLN A 255 19.72 12.58 3.47
C GLN A 255 19.48 13.11 4.90
N GLN A 256 18.63 12.43 5.68
CA GLN A 256 18.29 12.76 7.07
C GLN A 256 19.25 12.09 8.06
N TYR A 257 20.56 12.32 7.92
CA TYR A 257 21.61 11.57 8.65
C TYR A 257 21.57 11.72 10.17
N ASP A 258 21.13 12.87 10.71
CA ASP A 258 20.97 13.02 12.15
C ASP A 258 19.89 12.09 12.71
N LYS A 259 18.80 11.89 11.95
CA LYS A 259 17.77 10.90 12.31
C LYS A 259 18.29 9.47 12.14
N CYS A 260 19.06 9.19 11.08
CA CYS A 260 19.69 7.87 10.89
C CYS A 260 20.48 7.44 12.12
N ARG A 261 21.32 8.33 12.67
CA ARG A 261 22.13 8.04 13.87
C ARG A 261 21.26 7.60 15.05
N ASN A 262 20.21 8.36 15.35
CA ASN A 262 19.30 8.06 16.45
C ASN A 262 18.61 6.72 16.27
N VAL A 263 18.19 6.39 15.04
CA VAL A 263 17.54 5.10 14.75
C VAL A 263 18.54 3.94 14.84
N ILE A 264 19.76 4.09 14.33
CA ILE A 264 20.80 3.04 14.45
C ILE A 264 21.13 2.77 15.93
N ASP A 265 21.23 3.82 16.74
CA ASP A 265 21.43 3.71 18.19
C ASP A 265 20.27 2.97 18.87
N ARG A 266 19.03 3.22 18.42
CA ARG A 266 17.85 2.50 18.89
C ARG A 266 17.89 1.02 18.51
N ILE A 267 18.21 0.70 17.24
CA ILE A 267 18.36 -0.71 16.79
C ILE A 267 19.40 -1.41 17.66
N TYR A 268 20.58 -0.81 17.83
CA TYR A 268 21.64 -1.39 18.65
C TYR A 268 21.20 -1.60 20.11
N SER A 269 20.49 -0.64 20.69
CA SER A 269 19.98 -0.73 22.06
C SER A 269 18.97 -1.87 22.24
N LEU A 270 18.17 -2.17 21.22
CA LEU A 270 17.24 -3.31 21.23
C LEU A 270 17.98 -4.64 21.16
N VAL A 271 19.02 -4.76 20.32
CA VAL A 271 19.61 -6.07 19.99
C VAL A 271 20.90 -6.41 20.73
N LYS A 272 21.54 -5.45 21.42
CA LYS A 272 22.87 -5.62 22.03
C LYS A 272 22.97 -6.81 22.99
N ASP A 273 21.87 -7.10 23.68
CA ASP A 273 21.76 -8.16 24.68
C ASP A 273 20.80 -9.29 24.23
N SER A 274 20.38 -9.30 22.94
CA SER A 274 19.42 -10.30 22.46
C SER A 274 20.09 -11.66 22.22
N ASP A 275 19.40 -12.73 22.57
CA ASP A 275 19.76 -14.09 22.19
C ASP A 275 19.25 -14.47 20.78
N THR A 276 18.44 -13.62 20.15
CA THR A 276 17.85 -13.82 18.82
C THR A 276 18.90 -13.74 17.72
N TYR A 277 19.82 -12.77 17.84
CA TYR A 277 20.80 -12.46 16.81
C TYR A 277 22.20 -12.93 17.20
N GLY A 278 22.95 -13.44 16.21
CA GLY A 278 24.33 -13.88 16.42
C GLY A 278 25.26 -12.71 16.80
N LYS A 279 26.22 -12.97 17.70
CA LYS A 279 27.22 -11.98 18.14
C LYS A 279 27.96 -11.29 17.00
N GLU A 280 28.20 -12.00 15.90
CA GLU A 280 28.83 -11.43 14.71
C GLU A 280 27.98 -10.30 14.09
N ALA A 281 26.67 -10.52 13.92
CA ALA A 281 25.76 -9.53 13.35
C ALA A 281 25.66 -8.30 14.26
N ILE A 282 25.54 -8.51 15.58
CA ILE A 282 25.53 -7.43 16.58
C ILE A 282 26.84 -6.62 16.53
N ASN A 283 27.99 -7.29 16.40
CA ASN A 283 29.28 -6.60 16.29
C ASN A 283 29.40 -5.79 14.99
N LYS A 284 28.92 -6.31 13.84
CA LYS A 284 28.86 -5.54 12.59
C LYS A 284 27.99 -4.28 12.73
N LEU A 285 26.84 -4.40 13.41
CA LEU A 285 25.98 -3.24 13.71
C LEU A 285 26.69 -2.22 14.62
N TYR A 286 27.41 -2.67 15.66
CA TYR A 286 28.19 -1.80 16.53
C TYR A 286 29.28 -1.02 15.77
N VAL A 287 30.01 -1.69 14.89
CA VAL A 287 31.04 -1.06 14.04
C VAL A 287 30.41 -0.05 13.09
N PHE A 288 29.26 -0.38 12.49
CA PHE A 288 28.54 0.55 11.61
C PHE A 288 28.00 1.77 12.35
N ARG A 289 27.47 1.57 13.56
CA ARG A 289 27.04 2.66 14.45
C ARG A 289 28.17 3.65 14.72
N ALA A 290 29.37 3.14 15.07
CA ALA A 290 30.55 3.99 15.26
C ALA A 290 30.93 4.74 13.98
N PHE A 291 30.95 4.03 12.84
CA PHE A 291 31.23 4.62 11.52
C PHE A 291 30.31 5.80 11.16
N VAL A 292 29.01 5.71 11.44
CA VAL A 292 28.05 6.80 11.15
C VAL A 292 28.18 7.95 12.17
N SER A 293 28.54 7.64 13.41
CA SER A 293 28.69 8.62 14.49
C SER A 293 29.97 9.45 14.36
N ASP A 294 31.07 8.84 13.93
CA ASP A 294 32.41 9.47 13.88
C ASP A 294 32.62 10.37 12.65
N ARG A 295 31.66 10.42 11.72
CA ARG A 295 31.75 11.18 10.45
C ARG A 295 30.85 12.39 10.46
N THR A 296 31.28 13.47 9.82
CA THR A 296 30.45 14.65 9.53
C THR A 296 29.34 14.32 8.52
N ILE A 297 28.30 15.16 8.47
CA ILE A 297 27.20 14.99 7.50
C ILE A 297 27.73 15.05 6.06
N GLU A 298 28.69 15.93 5.79
CA GLU A 298 29.34 16.08 4.49
C GLU A 298 30.09 14.81 4.08
N GLN A 299 30.81 14.19 5.02
CA GLN A 299 31.50 12.92 4.79
C GLN A 299 30.48 11.80 4.50
N LEU A 300 29.40 11.71 5.28
CA LEU A 300 28.34 10.71 5.06
C LEU A 300 27.66 10.88 3.69
N LYS A 301 27.38 12.12 3.27
CA LYS A 301 26.86 12.44 1.93
C LYS A 301 27.81 11.96 0.83
N SER A 302 29.11 12.26 0.97
CA SER A 302 30.12 11.86 -0.02
C SER A 302 30.34 10.35 -0.12
N GLN A 303 29.94 9.59 0.90
CA GLN A 303 30.14 8.15 1.02
C GLN A 303 28.82 7.37 1.07
N LEU A 304 27.71 7.96 0.60
CA LEU A 304 26.37 7.37 0.69
C LEU A 304 26.33 5.94 0.12
N SER A 305 26.89 5.71 -1.07
CA SER A 305 26.88 4.38 -1.70
C SER A 305 27.65 3.32 -0.90
N GLU A 306 28.75 3.70 -0.24
CA GLU A 306 29.51 2.80 0.65
C GLU A 306 28.71 2.49 1.92
N MET A 307 28.05 3.51 2.48
CA MET A 307 27.21 3.36 3.66
C MET A 307 26.01 2.46 3.38
N GLU A 308 25.31 2.65 2.26
CA GLU A 308 24.20 1.80 1.83
C GLU A 308 24.62 0.35 1.64
N LEU A 309 25.79 0.08 1.03
CA LEU A 309 26.31 -1.28 0.86
C LEU A 309 26.59 -1.96 2.20
N LYS A 310 27.27 -1.27 3.11
CA LYS A 310 27.57 -1.79 4.45
C LYS A 310 26.29 -2.05 5.23
N TYR A 311 25.35 -1.12 5.14
CA TYR A 311 24.06 -1.24 5.79
C TYR A 311 23.24 -2.42 5.27
N GLU A 312 23.25 -2.65 3.97
CA GLU A 312 22.58 -3.77 3.31
C GLU A 312 23.15 -5.14 3.74
N GLU A 313 24.47 -5.24 3.92
CA GLU A 313 25.09 -6.46 4.44
C GLU A 313 24.65 -6.76 5.89
N ILE A 314 24.58 -5.71 6.71
CA ILE A 314 24.16 -5.81 8.10
C ILE A 314 22.67 -6.19 8.15
N SER A 315 21.81 -5.45 7.45
CA SER A 315 20.37 -5.69 7.45
C SER A 315 20.04 -7.13 7.03
N ARG A 316 20.68 -7.66 5.99
CA ARG A 316 20.53 -9.08 5.59
C ARG A 316 20.80 -10.05 6.74
N SER A 317 21.82 -9.79 7.55
CA SER A 317 22.20 -10.66 8.69
C SER A 317 21.11 -10.69 9.78
N PHE A 318 20.40 -9.57 10.00
CA PHE A 318 19.28 -9.50 10.94
C PHE A 318 17.97 -10.02 10.34
N LEU A 319 17.71 -9.75 9.06
CA LEU A 319 16.50 -10.20 8.35
C LEU A 319 16.46 -11.72 8.15
N LEU A 320 17.62 -12.40 8.13
CA LEU A 320 17.66 -13.87 8.16
C LEU A 320 17.05 -14.45 9.45
N GLY A 321 17.20 -13.79 10.60
CA GLY A 321 16.53 -14.19 11.86
C GLY A 321 15.01 -13.94 11.84
N LEU A 322 14.56 -13.01 11.00
CA LEU A 322 13.14 -12.73 10.76
C LEU A 322 12.46 -13.87 10.00
N LYS A 323 13.16 -14.54 9.08
CA LYS A 323 12.67 -15.72 8.37
C LYS A 323 12.25 -16.84 9.34
N ASP A 324 13.04 -17.10 10.37
CA ASP A 324 12.75 -18.14 11.38
C ASP A 324 11.64 -17.74 12.34
N THR A 325 11.53 -16.46 12.68
CA THR A 325 10.44 -15.91 13.52
C THR A 325 9.12 -15.90 12.76
N VAL A 326 9.13 -15.48 11.49
CA VAL A 326 7.99 -15.59 10.58
C VAL A 326 7.55 -17.04 10.50
N LEU A 327 8.44 -18.01 10.27
CA LEU A 327 8.11 -19.44 10.25
C LEU A 327 7.52 -20.01 11.56
N LYS A 328 7.81 -19.41 12.72
CA LYS A 328 7.21 -19.78 14.02
C LYS A 328 5.82 -19.16 14.22
N VAL A 329 5.65 -17.88 13.91
CA VAL A 329 4.34 -17.17 13.94
C VAL A 329 3.39 -17.74 12.87
N VAL A 330 3.94 -18.20 11.74
CA VAL A 330 3.27 -18.92 10.63
C VAL A 330 2.48 -20.14 11.10
N ARG A 331 2.93 -20.84 12.15
CA ARG A 331 2.21 -22.02 12.68
C ARG A 331 1.01 -21.66 13.57
N ALA A 332 0.86 -20.40 13.97
CA ALA A 332 -0.18 -19.96 14.90
C ALA A 332 -1.28 -19.09 14.25
N VAL A 333 -1.02 -18.39 13.12
CA VAL A 333 -1.95 -17.38 12.56
C VAL A 333 -2.03 -17.42 11.02
N THR A 334 -2.98 -18.20 10.48
CA THR A 334 -3.09 -18.66 9.08
C THR A 334 -3.72 -17.71 8.02
N PRO A 335 -3.63 -16.37 8.12
CA PRO A 335 -3.63 -15.58 6.87
C PRO A 335 -2.70 -14.35 6.90
N SER A 336 -2.06 -14.04 8.02
CA SER A 336 -1.15 -12.88 8.16
C SER A 336 0.18 -13.09 7.43
N VAL A 337 0.48 -14.32 7.05
CA VAL A 337 1.79 -14.80 6.56
C VAL A 337 2.20 -14.25 5.21
N LEU A 338 1.26 -13.99 4.30
CA LEU A 338 1.61 -13.45 2.98
C LEU A 338 2.12 -12.01 3.05
N THR A 339 1.66 -11.25 4.05
CA THR A 339 2.09 -9.87 4.29
C THR A 339 3.49 -9.80 4.92
N PHE A 340 3.86 -10.75 5.79
CA PHE A 340 5.19 -10.82 6.44
C PHE A 340 6.25 -11.57 5.60
N GLY A 341 5.85 -12.60 4.86
CA GLY A 341 6.77 -13.46 4.09
C GLY A 341 7.28 -12.82 2.79
N LEU A 342 6.42 -12.10 2.07
CA LEU A 342 6.83 -11.45 0.82
C LEU A 342 7.75 -10.26 1.07
N GLY A 343 7.53 -9.50 2.15
CA GLY A 343 8.38 -8.37 2.53
C GLY A 343 9.76 -8.76 3.08
N SER A 344 9.90 -9.93 3.70
CA SER A 344 11.17 -10.43 4.26
C SER A 344 12.02 -11.17 3.22
N ILE A 345 11.40 -11.79 2.22
CA ILE A 345 12.08 -12.39 1.06
C ILE A 345 12.52 -11.31 0.05
N LEU A 346 11.82 -10.17 -0.03
CA LEU A 346 12.07 -9.12 -1.04
C LEU A 346 12.61 -7.81 -0.45
N GLY A 347 12.91 -7.78 0.85
CA GLY A 347 13.21 -6.56 1.63
C GLY A 347 14.51 -5.80 1.28
N ASN A 348 15.22 -6.15 0.21
CA ASN A 348 16.32 -5.36 -0.28
C ASN A 348 15.91 -4.53 -1.50
N VAL A 349 15.67 -3.23 -1.25
CA VAL A 349 15.38 -2.21 -2.26
C VAL A 349 16.42 -2.19 -3.39
N ARG A 350 17.67 -2.62 -3.11
CA ARG A 350 18.74 -2.74 -4.10
C ARG A 350 18.73 -4.07 -4.88
N ASP A 351 18.33 -5.18 -4.25
CA ASP A 351 18.17 -6.47 -4.93
C ASP A 351 16.99 -6.44 -5.92
N ILE A 352 15.95 -5.67 -5.63
CA ILE A 352 14.84 -5.41 -6.59
C ILE A 352 15.36 -4.68 -7.84
N LYS A 353 16.21 -3.65 -7.69
CA LYS A 353 16.84 -2.95 -8.84
C LYS A 353 17.91 -3.80 -9.56
N MET A 354 18.70 -4.61 -8.84
CA MET A 354 19.76 -5.45 -9.43
C MET A 354 19.25 -6.70 -10.15
N ILE A 355 18.21 -7.35 -9.64
CA ILE A 355 17.55 -8.48 -10.32
C ILE A 355 16.98 -8.00 -11.66
N TRP A 356 16.47 -6.77 -11.71
CA TRP A 356 15.89 -6.17 -12.92
C TRP A 356 16.90 -5.58 -13.91
N GLN A 357 18.03 -5.03 -13.45
CA GLN A 357 19.09 -4.59 -14.37
C GLN A 357 19.79 -5.76 -15.09
N LYS A 358 19.77 -6.97 -14.51
CA LYS A 358 20.25 -8.19 -15.19
C LYS A 358 19.24 -8.81 -16.15
N SER A 359 17.95 -8.48 -16.02
CA SER A 359 16.88 -8.95 -16.92
C SER A 359 16.54 -7.92 -17.99
N GLY A 360 17.57 -7.35 -18.63
CA GLY A 360 17.38 -6.43 -19.76
C GLY A 360 16.33 -6.95 -20.74
N ASP A 361 15.38 -6.06 -21.07
CA ASP A 361 14.31 -6.23 -22.05
C ASP A 361 13.35 -7.42 -21.84
N GLY A 362 12.42 -7.26 -20.91
CA GLY A 362 11.20 -8.09 -20.82
C GLY A 362 10.89 -8.48 -19.38
N GLY A 363 9.73 -8.04 -18.88
CA GLY A 363 9.23 -8.41 -17.56
C GLY A 363 9.20 -9.94 -17.41
N MET A 364 9.90 -10.46 -16.40
CA MET A 364 9.81 -11.86 -16.02
C MET A 364 8.41 -12.14 -15.50
N ASN A 365 7.72 -13.08 -16.13
CA ASN A 365 6.42 -13.56 -15.72
C ASN A 365 6.60 -14.41 -14.45
N LEU A 366 5.71 -14.30 -13.46
CA LEU A 366 5.74 -15.11 -12.22
C LEU A 366 5.67 -16.63 -12.47
N ALA A 367 5.40 -17.06 -13.71
CA ALA A 367 5.47 -18.44 -14.16
C ALA A 367 6.91 -18.99 -14.32
N ASP A 368 7.94 -18.14 -14.32
CA ASP A 368 9.32 -18.51 -14.63
C ASP A 368 10.24 -18.60 -13.40
N MET A 369 9.70 -18.51 -12.17
CA MET A 369 10.48 -18.77 -10.96
C MET A 369 10.48 -20.29 -10.62
N PRO A 370 11.66 -20.91 -10.41
CA PRO A 370 11.78 -22.34 -10.12
C PRO A 370 11.11 -22.78 -8.81
#